data_AF-A0A7C6TPF6-F1
#
_entry.id   AF-A0A7C6TPF6-F1
#
_cell.length_a   1.000
_cell.length_b   1.000
_cell.length_c   1.000
_cell.angle_alpha   90.00
_cell.angle_beta   90.00
_cell.angle_gamma   90.00
#
_symmetry.space_group_name_H-M   'P 1'
#
loop_
_entity.id
_entity.type
_entity.pdbx_description
1 polymer ?
#
loop_
_entity_poly.entity_id
_entity_poly.type
_entity_poly.pdbx_seq_one_letter_code
_entity_poly.pdbx_strand_id
1 'polypeptide(L)'
;MTPIDDILKKAGKAIRNTAKEAADTAGSALKENIGKAGKQLSDKAVNTAADKAKEAAETAENKLKEVVRARRPGLKDFPRPKDSQKQEEPAEQPQAPVKQKEASAVDEIQNSDSSFTYVFSALPQNRAELEGLSIADLSSPFRCAALTVAALCRYRDSKDDCHEMLGALKGSAYTPFERQFLRDRLSGKESIPFSYFAGSATGNGYAPTQPYTLTVTAGAAAYNRDGYATLELISSGSDSPKRITLIRNGDKWQLYDQALLGMIKSPQ
;
A
#
# COMPACT_ATOMS: atom_id res chain seq x y z
N MET A 1 -7.73 -60.97 51.37
CA MET A 1 -7.91 -60.35 50.03
C MET A 1 -7.89 -61.50 49.03
N THR A 2 -9.01 -61.75 48.36
CA THR A 2 -9.23 -62.96 47.54
C THR A 2 -8.44 -62.90 46.22
N PRO A 3 -7.90 -64.03 45.73
CA PRO A 3 -7.09 -64.09 44.51
C PRO A 3 -7.82 -63.62 43.23
N ILE A 4 -9.17 -63.59 43.27
CA ILE A 4 -10.02 -63.15 42.16
C ILE A 4 -9.96 -61.62 41.96
N ASP A 5 -9.83 -60.83 43.03
CA ASP A 5 -9.77 -59.37 42.95
C ASP A 5 -8.47 -58.87 42.30
N ASP A 6 -7.35 -59.55 42.55
CA ASP A 6 -6.06 -59.20 41.95
C ASP A 6 -6.05 -59.47 40.43
N ILE A 7 -6.66 -60.59 40.02
CA ILE A 7 -6.84 -60.95 38.61
C ILE A 7 -7.72 -59.92 37.89
N LEU A 8 -8.84 -59.52 38.49
CA LEU A 8 -9.73 -58.51 37.92
C LEU A 8 -9.05 -57.13 37.81
N LYS A 9 -8.26 -56.74 38.81
CA LYS A 9 -7.51 -55.48 38.79
C LYS A 9 -6.41 -55.48 37.73
N LYS A 10 -5.71 -56.60 37.56
CA LYS A 10 -4.67 -56.78 36.54
C LYS A 10 -5.26 -56.80 35.13
N ALA A 11 -6.39 -57.49 34.93
CA ALA A 11 -7.14 -57.48 33.67
C ALA A 11 -7.64 -56.06 33.33
N GLY A 12 -8.23 -55.34 34.29
CA GLY A 12 -8.69 -53.97 34.08
C GLY A 12 -7.58 -52.96 33.80
N LYS A 13 -6.35 -53.21 34.28
CA LYS A 13 -5.17 -52.40 33.93
C LYS A 13 -4.66 -52.71 32.53
N ALA A 14 -4.63 -53.99 32.14
CA ALA A 14 -4.25 -54.41 30.80
C ALA A 14 -5.18 -53.80 29.74
N ILE A 15 -6.50 -53.90 29.92
CA ILE A 15 -7.49 -53.35 28.99
C ILE A 15 -7.32 -51.82 28.83
N ARG A 16 -7.11 -51.10 29.94
CA ARG A 16 -6.90 -49.65 29.89
C ARG A 16 -5.61 -49.25 29.18
N ASN A 17 -4.54 -50.01 29.36
CA ASN A 17 -3.28 -49.75 28.67
C ASN A 17 -3.42 -50.00 27.16
N THR A 18 -4.01 -51.13 26.77
CA THR A 18 -4.24 -51.46 25.36
C THR A 18 -5.15 -50.43 24.68
N ALA A 19 -6.20 -49.96 25.37
CA ALA A 19 -7.06 -48.89 24.86
C ALA A 19 -6.32 -47.56 24.68
N LYS A 20 -5.39 -47.23 25.59
CA LYS A 20 -4.58 -46.01 25.51
C LYS A 20 -3.59 -46.08 24.35
N GLU A 21 -2.93 -47.22 24.14
CA GLU A 21 -2.00 -47.43 23.01
C GLU A 21 -2.72 -47.37 21.66
N ALA A 22 -3.93 -47.94 21.57
CA ALA A 22 -4.76 -47.84 20.37
C ALA A 22 -5.18 -46.39 20.06
N ALA A 23 -5.54 -45.61 21.09
CA ALA A 23 -5.90 -44.21 20.93
C ALA A 23 -4.73 -43.32 20.49
N ASP A 24 -3.53 -43.57 21.04
CA ASP A 24 -2.31 -42.82 20.68
C ASP A 24 -1.88 -43.11 19.24
N THR A 25 -1.92 -44.39 18.85
CA THR A 25 -1.63 -44.83 17.47
C THR A 25 -2.60 -44.21 16.47
N ALA A 26 -3.91 -44.19 16.78
CA ALA A 26 -4.92 -43.56 15.93
C ALA A 26 -4.74 -42.04 15.84
N GLY A 27 -4.42 -41.37 16.95
CA GLY A 27 -4.15 -39.93 16.99
C GLY A 27 -2.95 -39.53 16.14
N SER A 28 -1.87 -40.31 16.20
CA SER A 28 -0.66 -40.08 15.41
C SER A 28 -0.91 -40.27 13.91
N ALA A 29 -1.63 -41.33 13.53
CA ALA A 29 -2.03 -41.57 12.13
C ALA A 29 -2.94 -40.48 11.58
N LEU A 30 -3.88 -39.96 12.39
CA LEU A 30 -4.77 -38.86 11.98
C LEU A 30 -3.97 -37.57 11.73
N LYS A 31 -3.03 -37.25 12.62
CA LYS A 31 -2.18 -36.06 12.52
C LYS A 31 -1.28 -36.08 11.29
N GLU A 32 -0.71 -37.24 10.96
CA GLU A 32 0.10 -37.43 9.76
C GLU A 32 -0.74 -37.27 8.47
N ASN A 33 -1.93 -37.84 8.42
CA ASN A 33 -2.83 -37.74 7.26
C ASN A 33 -3.31 -36.30 7.01
N ILE A 34 -3.64 -35.56 8.08
CA ILE A 34 -4.00 -34.13 7.97
C ILE A 34 -2.82 -33.30 7.46
N GLY A 35 -1.60 -33.57 7.94
CA GLY A 35 -0.39 -32.91 7.45
C GLY A 35 -0.11 -33.15 5.96
N LYS A 36 -0.26 -34.40 5.50
CA LYS A 36 -0.09 -34.76 4.08
C LYS A 36 -1.17 -34.11 3.20
N ALA A 37 -2.42 -34.08 3.65
CA ALA A 37 -3.52 -33.43 2.93
C ALA A 37 -3.35 -31.90 2.83
N GLY A 38 -2.91 -31.25 3.90
CA GLY A 38 -2.62 -29.81 3.90
C GLY A 38 -1.48 -29.45 2.94
N LYS A 39 -0.42 -30.26 2.89
CA LYS A 39 0.71 -30.07 1.97
C LYS A 39 0.29 -30.23 0.50
N GLN A 40 -0.46 -31.29 0.18
CA GLN A 40 -1.03 -31.52 -1.16
C GLN A 40 -1.93 -30.37 -1.65
N LEU A 41 -2.78 -29.82 -0.77
CA LEU A 41 -3.62 -28.67 -1.11
C LEU A 41 -2.78 -27.40 -1.37
N SER A 42 -1.72 -27.19 -0.59
CA SER A 42 -0.81 -26.06 -0.79
C SER A 42 -0.02 -26.18 -2.09
N ASP A 43 0.55 -27.35 -2.40
CA ASP A 43 1.31 -27.59 -3.62
C ASP A 43 0.42 -27.45 -4.87
N LYS A 44 -0.83 -27.91 -4.81
CA LYS A 44 -1.81 -27.75 -5.90
C LYS A 44 -2.19 -26.29 -6.14
N ALA A 45 -2.36 -25.50 -5.08
CA ALA A 45 -2.67 -24.07 -5.19
C ALA A 45 -1.49 -23.28 -5.80
N VAL A 46 -0.25 -23.59 -5.37
CA VAL A 46 0.97 -22.96 -5.89
C VAL A 46 1.16 -23.29 -7.37
N ASN A 47 1.01 -24.55 -7.77
CA ASN A 47 1.16 -24.95 -9.17
C ASN A 47 0.06 -24.34 -10.08
N THR A 48 -1.18 -24.26 -9.59
CA THR A 48 -2.28 -23.62 -10.33
C THR A 48 -2.06 -22.11 -10.49
N ALA A 49 -1.52 -21.44 -9.47
CA ALA A 49 -1.19 -20.01 -9.54
C ALA A 49 -0.02 -19.74 -10.50
N ALA A 50 0.99 -20.62 -10.53
CA ALA A 50 2.13 -20.53 -11.43
C ALA A 50 1.72 -20.68 -12.91
N ASP A 51 0.83 -21.63 -13.21
CA ASP A 51 0.34 -21.86 -14.57
C ASP A 51 -0.50 -20.67 -15.09
N LYS A 52 -1.38 -20.14 -14.23
CA LYS A 52 -2.21 -18.96 -14.56
C LYS A 52 -1.38 -17.68 -14.73
N ALA A 53 -0.27 -17.54 -13.99
CA ALA A 53 0.65 -16.43 -14.16
C ALA A 53 1.42 -16.50 -15.49
N LYS A 54 1.77 -17.71 -15.93
CA LYS A 54 2.44 -17.94 -17.23
C LYS A 54 1.52 -17.62 -18.40
N GLU A 55 0.26 -18.04 -18.35
CA GLU A 55 -0.74 -17.75 -19.38
C GLU A 55 -1.05 -16.24 -19.49
N ALA A 56 -1.09 -15.55 -18.34
CA ALA A 56 -1.27 -14.10 -18.30
C ALA A 56 -0.07 -13.33 -18.89
N ALA A 57 1.15 -13.80 -18.64
CA ALA A 57 2.36 -13.21 -19.20
C ALA A 57 2.42 -13.38 -20.73
N GLU A 58 2.09 -14.56 -21.24
CA GLU A 58 2.06 -14.85 -22.68
C GLU A 58 0.98 -14.01 -23.40
N THR A 59 -0.18 -13.83 -22.76
CA THR A 59 -1.26 -12.97 -23.26
C THR A 59 -0.86 -11.49 -23.31
N ALA A 60 -0.14 -10.99 -22.30
CA ALA A 60 0.33 -9.62 -22.24
C ALA A 60 1.40 -9.35 -23.32
N GLU A 61 2.32 -10.29 -23.53
CA GLU A 61 3.37 -10.16 -24.52
C GLU A 61 2.82 -10.15 -25.95
N ASN A 62 1.78 -10.95 -26.22
CA ASN A 62 1.14 -10.99 -27.53
C ASN A 62 0.37 -9.70 -27.84
N LYS A 63 -0.33 -9.13 -26.84
CA LYS A 63 -0.98 -7.81 -26.97
C LYS A 63 0.02 -6.68 -27.20
N LEU A 64 1.19 -6.73 -26.57
CA LEU A 64 2.23 -5.73 -26.76
C LEU A 64 2.81 -5.78 -28.18
N LYS A 65 3.03 -6.98 -28.74
CA LYS A 65 3.48 -7.16 -30.13
C LYS A 65 2.45 -6.63 -31.14
N GLU A 66 1.16 -6.78 -30.85
CA GLU A 66 0.08 -6.24 -31.69
C GLU A 66 0.06 -4.71 -31.70
N VAL A 67 0.19 -4.08 -30.53
CA VAL A 67 0.24 -2.60 -30.39
C VAL A 67 1.49 -2.01 -31.06
N VAL A 68 2.64 -2.68 -30.97
CA VAL A 68 3.87 -2.26 -31.65
C VAL A 68 3.74 -2.37 -33.17
N ARG A 69 3.05 -3.39 -33.68
CA ARG A 69 2.79 -3.56 -35.11
C ARG A 69 1.82 -2.52 -35.66
N ALA A 70 0.85 -2.06 -34.86
CA ALA A 70 -0.12 -1.03 -35.24
C ALA A 70 0.47 0.39 -35.31
N ARG A 71 1.63 0.65 -34.67
CA ARG A 71 2.24 1.99 -34.58
C ARG A 71 3.22 2.35 -35.71
N ARG A 72 3.38 1.52 -36.75
CA ARG A 72 4.32 1.83 -37.85
C ARG A 72 3.68 1.76 -39.25
N PRO A 73 3.13 2.86 -39.76
CA PRO A 73 3.06 3.13 -41.18
C PRO A 73 4.10 4.19 -41.60
N GLY A 74 4.96 3.83 -42.57
CA GLY A 74 5.58 4.74 -43.54
C GLY A 74 6.63 5.74 -43.07
N LEU A 75 7.91 5.34 -43.04
CA LEU A 75 9.04 6.26 -43.07
C LEU A 75 9.46 6.51 -44.53
N LYS A 76 9.01 7.62 -45.13
CA LYS A 76 9.62 8.20 -46.33
C LYS A 76 9.55 9.74 -46.27
N ASP A 77 10.72 10.34 -46.48
CA ASP A 77 11.01 11.73 -46.85
C ASP A 77 10.70 12.87 -45.87
N PHE A 78 11.76 13.41 -45.27
CA PHE A 78 11.82 14.79 -44.76
C PHE A 78 13.10 15.47 -45.25
N PRO A 79 13.03 16.59 -45.99
CA PRO A 79 14.20 17.41 -46.28
C PRO A 79 14.50 18.40 -45.15
N ARG A 80 15.78 18.79 -45.03
CA ARG A 80 16.30 19.80 -44.07
C ARG A 80 15.68 21.19 -44.27
N PRO A 81 15.45 21.97 -43.21
CA PRO A 81 15.09 23.39 -43.34
C PRO A 81 16.34 24.29 -43.44
N LYS A 82 16.24 25.30 -44.30
CA LYS A 82 17.12 26.48 -44.38
C LYS A 82 16.40 27.71 -43.84
N ASP A 83 17.21 28.61 -43.28
CA ASP A 83 17.04 30.01 -42.86
C ASP A 83 15.83 30.86 -43.30
N SER A 84 15.40 31.71 -42.33
CA SER A 84 14.89 33.10 -42.44
C SER A 84 13.52 33.30 -43.14
N GLN A 85 12.55 34.13 -42.71
CA GLN A 85 12.56 35.47 -42.11
C GLN A 85 11.13 35.86 -41.59
N LYS A 86 11.08 37.01 -40.90
CA LYS A 86 10.09 37.72 -40.05
C LYS A 86 8.74 38.20 -40.67
N GLN A 87 7.83 38.66 -39.77
CA GLN A 87 6.60 39.51 -39.87
C GLN A 87 5.24 38.76 -39.91
N GLU A 88 4.15 39.06 -39.19
CA GLU A 88 3.65 40.21 -38.39
C GLU A 88 2.53 39.71 -37.42
N GLU A 89 2.40 40.33 -36.23
CA GLU A 89 1.17 40.34 -35.39
C GLU A 89 0.22 41.46 -35.91
N PRO A 90 -1.12 41.49 -35.67
CA PRO A 90 -1.75 41.26 -34.35
C PRO A 90 -3.16 40.62 -34.33
N ALA A 91 -3.53 39.97 -33.22
CA ALA A 91 -4.86 40.06 -32.59
C ALA A 91 -4.94 39.19 -31.32
N GLU A 92 -5.05 39.87 -30.21
CA GLU A 92 -5.13 39.41 -28.83
C GLU A 92 -6.48 38.74 -28.50
N GLN A 93 -6.45 37.58 -27.84
CA GLN A 93 -7.33 37.24 -26.71
C GLN A 93 -6.76 36.03 -25.92
N PRO A 94 -6.92 36.00 -24.59
CA PRO A 94 -5.82 35.73 -23.67
C PRO A 94 -5.67 34.24 -23.30
N GLN A 95 -4.48 33.68 -23.57
CA GLN A 95 -4.02 32.47 -22.91
C GLN A 95 -3.39 32.86 -21.58
N ALA A 96 -4.03 32.45 -20.48
CA ALA A 96 -3.46 32.55 -19.15
C ALA A 96 -2.12 31.80 -19.09
N PRO A 97 -1.12 32.29 -18.34
CA PRO A 97 0.26 31.83 -18.46
C PRO A 97 0.41 30.38 -17.99
N VAL A 98 1.00 29.54 -18.84
CA VAL A 98 1.57 28.25 -18.45
C VAL A 98 2.73 28.55 -17.49
N LYS A 99 2.44 28.53 -16.19
CA LYS A 99 3.46 28.64 -15.14
C LYS A 99 4.35 27.40 -15.21
N GLN A 100 5.64 27.67 -15.40
CA GLN A 100 6.70 26.68 -15.34
C GLN A 100 6.64 25.95 -13.99
N LYS A 101 6.75 24.63 -14.06
CA LYS A 101 6.62 23.68 -12.95
C LYS A 101 7.83 23.80 -12.02
N GLU A 102 7.79 24.74 -11.09
CA GLU A 102 8.65 24.72 -9.91
C GLU A 102 8.21 23.54 -9.05
N ALA A 103 9.13 22.61 -8.77
CA ALA A 103 8.88 21.51 -7.86
C ALA A 103 8.55 22.09 -6.48
N SER A 104 7.32 21.88 -5.99
CA SER A 104 6.97 22.29 -4.63
C SER A 104 7.88 21.54 -3.65
N ALA A 105 8.76 22.27 -2.99
CA ALA A 105 9.75 21.70 -2.08
C ALA A 105 9.06 21.17 -0.81
N VAL A 106 9.37 19.93 -0.46
CA VAL A 106 9.07 19.32 0.84
C VAL A 106 10.39 19.15 1.57
N ASP A 107 10.51 19.76 2.75
CA ASP A 107 11.67 19.54 3.61
C ASP A 107 11.59 18.15 4.23
N GLU A 108 12.62 17.34 3.99
CA GLU A 108 12.80 16.02 4.59
C GLU A 108 13.87 16.12 5.69
N ILE A 109 13.48 15.82 6.92
CA ILE A 109 14.32 15.92 8.11
C ILE A 109 14.48 14.53 8.70
N GLN A 110 15.71 14.01 8.74
CA GLN A 110 16.02 12.76 9.42
C GLN A 110 16.17 13.02 10.92
N ASN A 111 15.24 12.50 11.74
CA ASN A 111 15.32 12.60 13.20
C ASN A 111 16.23 11.53 13.78
N SER A 112 16.19 10.32 13.20
CA SER A 112 16.96 9.14 13.58
C SER A 112 16.98 8.16 12.40
N ASP A 113 17.77 7.09 12.46
CA ASP A 113 17.82 6.05 11.40
C ASP A 113 16.45 5.44 11.07
N SER A 114 15.53 5.46 12.03
CA SER A 114 14.18 4.90 11.91
C SER A 114 13.07 5.95 11.87
N SER A 115 13.35 7.26 11.78
CA SER A 115 12.31 8.28 11.82
C SER A 115 12.62 9.51 10.98
N PHE A 116 11.66 9.91 10.16
CA PHE A 116 11.74 11.04 9.25
C PHE A 116 10.53 11.95 9.42
N THR A 117 10.78 13.27 9.40
CA THR A 117 9.76 14.30 9.40
C THR A 117 9.73 15.00 8.06
N TYR A 118 8.53 15.23 7.54
CA TYR A 118 8.26 15.88 6.27
C TYR A 118 7.47 17.16 6.53
N VAL A 119 7.93 18.28 5.97
CA VAL A 119 7.25 19.57 6.09
C VAL A 119 6.74 19.99 4.72
N PHE A 120 5.41 20.04 4.58
CA PHE A 120 4.74 20.47 3.36
C PHE A 120 4.28 21.92 3.53
N SER A 121 4.76 22.81 2.65
CA SER A 121 4.23 24.18 2.57
C SER A 121 2.76 24.19 2.12
N ALA A 122 2.40 23.28 1.22
CA ALA A 122 1.03 23.04 0.78
C ALA A 122 0.84 21.54 0.48
N LEU A 123 -0.38 21.03 0.67
CA LEU A 123 -0.73 19.66 0.31
C LEU A 123 -1.08 19.57 -1.19
N PRO A 124 -0.67 18.48 -1.88
CA PRO A 124 -0.93 18.31 -3.30
C PRO A 124 -2.44 18.23 -3.58
N GLN A 125 -2.89 18.96 -4.60
CA GLN A 125 -4.29 19.00 -5.00
C GLN A 125 -4.63 17.93 -6.04
N ASN A 126 -3.65 17.48 -6.79
CA ASN A 126 -3.82 16.50 -7.86
C ASN A 126 -2.56 15.67 -8.07
N ARG A 127 -2.65 14.67 -8.94
CA ARG A 127 -1.56 13.78 -9.30
C ARG A 127 -0.32 14.54 -9.82
N ALA A 128 -0.51 15.55 -10.66
CA ALA A 128 0.60 16.29 -11.27
C ALA A 128 1.43 17.08 -10.25
N GLU A 129 0.78 17.64 -9.23
CA GLU A 129 1.46 18.29 -8.10
C GLU A 129 2.15 17.25 -7.20
N LEU A 130 1.49 16.13 -6.91
CA LEU A 130 2.08 15.03 -6.12
C LEU A 130 3.36 14.49 -6.77
N GLU A 131 3.35 14.23 -8.08
CA GLU A 131 4.52 13.80 -8.85
C GLU A 131 5.55 14.92 -9.05
N GLY A 132 5.19 16.17 -8.74
CA GLY A 132 6.07 17.34 -8.78
C GLY A 132 6.81 17.64 -7.47
N LEU A 133 6.49 16.94 -6.38
CA LEU A 133 7.15 17.13 -5.08
C LEU A 133 8.59 16.60 -5.08
N SER A 134 9.47 17.22 -4.30
CA SER A 134 10.88 16.79 -4.17
C SER A 134 11.05 15.35 -3.66
N ILE A 135 10.04 14.80 -2.98
CA ILE A 135 10.02 13.43 -2.43
C ILE A 135 9.27 12.42 -3.32
N ALA A 136 8.86 12.81 -4.52
CA ALA A 136 8.04 12.00 -5.43
C ALA A 136 8.80 10.89 -6.18
N ASP A 137 10.12 10.79 -5.98
CA ASP A 137 10.95 9.74 -6.58
C ASP A 137 10.68 8.34 -6.01
N LEU A 138 10.06 8.28 -4.81
CA LEU A 138 9.69 7.05 -4.10
C LEU A 138 10.89 6.12 -3.80
N SER A 139 12.12 6.66 -3.71
CA SER A 139 13.32 5.88 -3.37
C SER A 139 13.31 5.29 -1.96
N SER A 140 12.49 5.84 -1.07
CA SER A 140 12.38 5.45 0.34
C SER A 140 10.92 5.13 0.71
N PRO A 141 10.68 4.10 1.55
CA PRO A 141 9.32 3.78 1.98
C PRO A 141 8.70 4.91 2.82
N PHE A 142 9.54 5.71 3.52
CA PHE A 142 9.10 6.86 4.30
C PHE A 142 8.49 7.96 3.42
N ARG A 143 9.09 8.22 2.25
CA ARG A 143 8.58 9.19 1.27
C ARG A 143 7.21 8.74 0.73
N CYS A 144 7.09 7.47 0.34
CA CYS A 144 5.81 6.92 -0.13
C CYS A 144 4.72 7.01 0.96
N ALA A 145 5.07 6.75 2.21
CA ALA A 145 4.13 6.86 3.33
C ALA A 145 3.67 8.31 3.55
N ALA A 146 4.59 9.28 3.53
CA ALA A 146 4.27 10.68 3.69
C ALA A 146 3.34 11.18 2.58
N LEU A 147 3.64 10.83 1.32
CA LEU A 147 2.80 11.15 0.17
C LEU A 147 1.43 10.47 0.24
N THR A 148 1.34 9.27 0.81
CA THR A 148 0.06 8.58 0.99
C THR A 148 -0.87 9.35 1.93
N VAL A 149 -0.34 9.87 3.05
CA VAL A 149 -1.12 10.71 3.97
C VAL A 149 -1.56 12.01 3.29
N ALA A 150 -0.66 12.66 2.56
CA ALA A 150 -0.96 13.87 1.82
C ALA A 150 -2.07 13.64 0.76
N ALA A 151 -2.01 12.52 0.04
CA ALA A 151 -3.04 12.12 -0.92
C ALA A 151 -4.40 11.85 -0.23
N LEU A 152 -4.41 11.21 0.95
CA LEU A 152 -5.63 10.93 1.70
C LEU A 152 -6.36 12.22 2.14
N CYS A 153 -5.63 13.29 2.47
CA CYS A 153 -6.22 14.58 2.81
C CYS A 153 -7.08 15.16 1.68
N ARG A 154 -6.73 14.88 0.42
CA ARG A 154 -7.50 15.36 -0.73
C ARG A 154 -8.90 14.78 -0.82
N TYR A 155 -9.17 13.66 -0.13
CA TYR A 155 -10.49 13.02 -0.15
C TYR A 155 -11.63 13.96 0.29
N ARG A 156 -11.34 14.94 1.18
CA ARG A 156 -12.31 15.94 1.64
C ARG A 156 -12.84 16.80 0.49
N ASP A 157 -11.95 17.25 -0.38
CA ASP A 157 -12.27 18.20 -1.45
C ASP A 157 -12.58 17.50 -2.78
N SER A 158 -11.82 16.45 -3.11
CA SER A 158 -11.96 15.69 -4.35
C SER A 158 -11.60 14.21 -4.14
N LYS A 159 -12.63 13.37 -4.20
CA LYS A 159 -12.46 11.91 -4.11
C LYS A 159 -11.72 11.36 -5.32
N ASP A 160 -11.94 11.94 -6.50
CA ASP A 160 -11.32 11.48 -7.75
C ASP A 160 -9.82 11.73 -7.75
N ASP A 161 -9.39 12.97 -7.43
CA ASP A 161 -7.97 13.32 -7.29
C ASP A 161 -7.28 12.45 -6.24
N CYS A 162 -7.96 12.18 -5.11
CA CYS A 162 -7.46 11.29 -4.07
C CYS A 162 -7.21 9.87 -4.61
N HIS A 163 -8.16 9.29 -5.35
CA HIS A 163 -8.00 7.96 -5.94
C HIS A 163 -6.90 7.93 -7.02
N GLU A 164 -6.78 8.97 -7.83
CA GLU A 164 -5.72 9.07 -8.84
C GLU A 164 -4.34 9.14 -8.20
N MET A 165 -4.18 9.97 -7.16
CA MET A 165 -2.94 10.10 -6.40
C MET A 165 -2.56 8.79 -5.71
N LEU A 166 -3.49 8.14 -5.03
CA LEU A 166 -3.24 6.84 -4.39
C LEU A 166 -2.95 5.74 -5.42
N GLY A 167 -3.57 5.80 -6.60
CA GLY A 167 -3.27 4.90 -7.71
C GLY A 167 -1.84 5.08 -8.24
N ALA A 168 -1.36 6.33 -8.35
CA ALA A 168 0.02 6.62 -8.71
C ALA A 168 1.02 6.06 -7.69
N LEU A 169 0.75 6.23 -6.39
CA LEU A 169 1.59 5.70 -5.31
C LEU A 169 1.57 4.17 -5.23
N LYS A 170 0.44 3.54 -5.58
CA LYS A 170 0.32 2.08 -5.68
C LYS A 170 1.00 1.51 -6.94
N GLY A 171 1.15 2.31 -7.98
CA GLY A 171 1.61 1.87 -9.30
C GLY A 171 0.52 1.21 -10.17
N SER A 172 -0.73 1.25 -9.73
CA SER A 172 -1.89 0.71 -10.44
C SER A 172 -3.14 1.50 -10.09
N ALA A 173 -4.11 1.58 -11.00
CA ALA A 173 -5.36 2.29 -10.75
C ALA A 173 -6.09 1.74 -9.51
N TYR A 174 -6.71 2.63 -8.73
CA TYR A 174 -7.51 2.25 -7.57
C TYR A 174 -8.74 1.44 -8.00
N THR A 175 -8.93 0.28 -7.40
CA THR A 175 -10.04 -0.62 -7.73
C THR A 175 -11.37 -0.11 -7.15
N PRO A 176 -12.52 -0.54 -7.70
CA PRO A 176 -13.82 -0.22 -7.12
C PRO A 176 -13.95 -0.61 -5.64
N PHE A 177 -13.32 -1.72 -5.24
CA PHE A 177 -13.30 -2.18 -3.85
C PHE A 177 -12.51 -1.23 -2.93
N GLU A 178 -11.32 -0.79 -3.36
CA GLU A 178 -10.51 0.15 -2.56
C GLU A 178 -11.19 1.52 -2.44
N ARG A 179 -11.86 2.00 -3.50
CA ARG A 179 -12.70 3.19 -3.44
C ARG A 179 -13.85 3.04 -2.45
N GLN A 180 -14.51 1.89 -2.46
CA GLN A 180 -15.57 1.56 -1.52
C GLN A 180 -15.07 1.53 -0.08
N PHE A 181 -13.86 1.00 0.15
CA PHE A 181 -13.21 1.01 1.46
C PHE A 181 -12.95 2.43 1.95
N LEU A 182 -12.37 3.31 1.12
CA LEU A 182 -12.17 4.72 1.50
C LEU A 182 -13.50 5.41 1.80
N ARG A 183 -14.54 5.14 0.99
CA ARG A 183 -15.88 5.68 1.23
C ARG A 183 -16.42 5.28 2.60
N ASP A 184 -16.33 4.00 2.95
CA ASP A 184 -16.78 3.49 4.25
C ASP A 184 -16.01 4.13 5.42
N ARG A 185 -14.70 4.33 5.24
CA ARG A 185 -13.82 4.87 6.30
C ARG A 185 -13.93 6.37 6.50
N LEU A 186 -14.17 7.14 5.43
CA LEU A 186 -14.07 8.60 5.45
C LEU A 186 -15.40 9.34 5.31
N SER A 187 -16.51 8.67 4.97
CA SER A 187 -17.81 9.35 4.85
C SER A 187 -18.23 9.96 6.20
N GLY A 188 -18.35 11.29 6.25
CA GLY A 188 -18.63 12.05 7.48
C GLY A 188 -17.45 12.12 8.46
N LYS A 189 -16.26 11.72 8.02
CA LYS A 189 -15.01 11.69 8.80
C LYS A 189 -13.81 12.12 7.95
N GLU A 190 -14.05 13.00 6.98
CA GLU A 190 -13.06 13.45 6.00
C GLU A 190 -11.89 14.20 6.65
N SER A 191 -12.04 14.62 7.91
CA SER A 191 -10.98 15.25 8.71
C SER A 191 -9.95 14.28 9.28
N ILE A 192 -10.21 12.97 9.28
CA ILE A 192 -9.32 11.97 9.89
C ILE A 192 -7.89 12.00 9.31
N PRO A 193 -7.66 12.08 7.99
CA PRO A 193 -6.30 12.13 7.44
C PRO A 193 -5.47 13.30 7.95
N PHE A 194 -6.11 14.43 8.31
CA PHE A 194 -5.43 15.60 8.84
C PHE A 194 -4.92 15.41 10.27
N SER A 195 -5.41 14.40 10.99
CA SER A 195 -4.99 14.07 12.37
C SER A 195 -3.53 13.61 12.49
N TYR A 196 -2.87 13.28 11.37
CA TYR A 196 -1.47 12.89 11.33
C TYR A 196 -0.50 14.08 11.30
N PHE A 197 -1.00 15.28 11.03
CA PHE A 197 -0.18 16.47 10.98
C PHE A 197 -0.08 17.15 12.35
N ALA A 198 1.06 17.78 12.61
CA ALA A 198 1.31 18.55 13.81
C ALA A 198 0.27 19.69 13.99
N GLY A 199 -0.11 19.95 15.24
CA GLY A 199 -1.13 20.95 15.59
C GLY A 199 -2.57 20.49 15.37
N SER A 200 -2.80 19.32 14.77
CA SER A 200 -4.13 18.70 14.73
C SER A 200 -4.50 18.12 16.09
N ALA A 201 -5.77 18.23 16.48
CA ALA A 201 -6.31 17.62 17.69
C ALA A 201 -7.80 17.27 17.49
N THR A 202 -8.32 16.36 18.31
CA THR A 202 -9.77 16.10 18.31
C THR A 202 -10.58 17.35 18.62
N GLY A 203 -10.10 18.19 19.54
CA GLY A 203 -10.78 19.41 20.00
C GLY A 203 -10.77 20.58 18.99
N ASN A 204 -9.98 20.51 17.92
CA ASN A 204 -9.97 21.52 16.85
C ASN A 204 -10.49 20.97 15.51
N GLY A 205 -11.19 19.83 15.54
CA GLY A 205 -11.72 19.22 14.32
C GLY A 205 -10.65 18.61 13.40
N TYR A 206 -9.46 18.31 13.93
CA TYR A 206 -8.26 17.97 13.17
C TYR A 206 -7.86 19.07 12.17
N ALA A 207 -7.78 20.30 12.64
CA ALA A 207 -7.20 21.43 11.91
C ALA A 207 -5.69 21.55 12.23
N PRO A 208 -4.78 21.05 11.38
CA PRO A 208 -3.35 21.14 11.63
C PRO A 208 -2.83 22.57 11.43
N THR A 209 -1.69 22.85 12.06
CA THR A 209 -0.99 24.13 11.89
C THR A 209 -0.14 24.09 10.62
N GLN A 210 -0.08 25.21 9.90
CA GLN A 210 0.80 25.36 8.75
C GLN A 210 2.19 25.86 9.21
N PRO A 211 3.29 25.39 8.59
CA PRO A 211 3.34 24.38 7.51
C PRO A 211 2.99 22.97 8.00
N TYR A 212 2.41 22.15 7.10
CA TYR A 212 1.91 20.82 7.45
C TYR A 212 3.08 19.89 7.75
N THR A 213 3.25 19.53 9.02
CA THR A 213 4.38 18.70 9.48
C THR A 213 3.91 17.29 9.81
N LEU A 214 4.55 16.28 9.22
CA LEU A 214 4.20 14.86 9.36
C LEU A 214 5.44 14.06 9.75
N THR A 215 5.32 13.16 10.74
CA THR A 215 6.40 12.26 11.13
C THR A 215 6.06 10.82 10.80
N VAL A 216 6.99 10.12 10.15
CA VAL A 216 6.88 8.70 9.81
C VAL A 216 8.02 7.95 10.48
N THR A 217 7.69 6.89 11.19
CA THR A 217 8.66 6.10 11.97
C THR A 217 8.60 4.64 11.55
N ALA A 218 9.75 3.98 11.43
CA ALA A 218 9.84 2.54 11.28
C ALA A 218 9.66 1.89 12.66
N GLY A 219 8.64 1.03 12.77
CA GLY A 219 8.44 0.22 13.97
C GLY A 219 9.48 -0.89 14.09
N ALA A 220 9.52 -1.58 15.24
CA ALA A 220 10.50 -2.63 15.51
C ALA A 220 10.49 -3.79 14.49
N ALA A 221 9.34 -4.04 13.83
CA ALA A 221 9.18 -5.08 12.82
C ALA A 221 9.10 -4.54 11.39
N ALA A 222 9.56 -3.31 11.14
CA ALA A 222 9.37 -2.63 9.85
C ALA A 222 9.88 -3.43 8.66
N TYR A 223 11.03 -4.09 8.78
CA TYR A 223 11.71 -4.79 7.68
C TYR A 223 11.80 -6.31 7.89
N ASN A 224 10.86 -6.90 8.64
CA ASN A 224 10.86 -8.35 8.93
C ASN A 224 10.58 -9.22 7.69
N ARG A 225 10.01 -8.63 6.62
CA ARG A 225 9.74 -9.33 5.36
C ARG A 225 10.53 -8.67 4.24
N ASP A 226 11.33 -9.48 3.54
CA ASP A 226 12.13 -9.00 2.41
C ASP A 226 11.25 -8.35 1.33
N GLY A 227 11.67 -7.18 0.86
CA GLY A 227 10.92 -6.36 -0.10
C GLY A 227 9.71 -5.62 0.48
N TYR A 228 9.47 -5.67 1.79
CA TYR A 228 8.37 -4.94 2.45
C TYR A 228 8.88 -4.02 3.56
N ALA A 229 8.18 -2.91 3.75
CA ALA A 229 8.41 -1.97 4.84
C ALA A 229 7.08 -1.67 5.53
N THR A 230 6.98 -1.95 6.83
CA THR A 230 5.83 -1.58 7.67
C THR A 230 6.20 -0.38 8.54
N LEU A 231 5.65 0.77 8.21
CA LEU A 231 5.90 2.02 8.92
C LEU A 231 4.72 2.38 9.82
N GLU A 232 4.99 3.24 10.79
CA GLU A 232 4.09 3.66 11.84
C GLU A 232 3.96 5.19 11.85
N LEU A 233 2.72 5.66 11.99
CA LEU A 233 2.38 7.08 12.09
C LEU A 233 1.50 7.30 13.31
N ILE A 234 1.75 8.39 14.03
CA ILE A 234 0.97 8.77 15.20
C ILE A 234 -0.10 9.76 14.77
N SER A 235 -1.36 9.47 15.12
CA SER A 235 -2.49 10.37 14.93
C SER A 235 -2.82 11.03 16.26
N SER A 236 -3.10 12.34 16.26
CA SER A 236 -3.61 13.06 17.44
C SER A 236 -4.94 12.50 17.95
N GLY A 237 -5.65 11.73 17.13
CA GLY A 237 -6.92 11.08 17.43
C GLY A 237 -6.81 9.61 17.82
N SER A 238 -5.61 9.05 17.94
CA SER A 238 -5.41 7.65 18.30
C SER A 238 -4.38 7.46 19.40
N ASP A 239 -4.63 6.48 20.27
CA ASP A 239 -3.72 6.10 21.35
C ASP A 239 -2.57 5.22 20.85
N SER A 240 -2.78 4.51 19.73
CA SER A 240 -1.81 3.59 19.15
C SER A 240 -1.34 4.04 17.77
N PRO A 241 -0.07 3.78 17.41
CA PRO A 241 0.44 4.08 16.08
C PRO A 241 -0.35 3.32 15.00
N LYS A 242 -0.48 3.95 13.85
CA LYS A 242 -1.18 3.41 12.68
C LYS A 242 -0.18 2.96 11.65
N ARG A 243 -0.45 1.78 11.09
CA ARG A 243 0.50 1.10 10.21
C ARG A 243 0.18 1.35 8.74
N ILE A 244 1.23 1.48 7.97
CA ILE A 244 1.20 1.48 6.51
C ILE A 244 2.26 0.50 6.01
N THR A 245 1.90 -0.30 5.01
CA THR A 245 2.78 -1.29 4.42
C THR A 245 3.12 -0.88 2.99
N LEU A 246 4.41 -0.87 2.70
CA LEU A 246 4.96 -0.54 1.40
C LEU A 246 5.67 -1.77 0.83
N ILE A 247 5.64 -1.91 -0.48
CA ILE A 247 6.34 -2.98 -1.22
C ILE A 247 7.39 -2.35 -2.13
N ARG A 248 8.57 -2.97 -2.19
CA ARG A 248 9.62 -2.59 -3.12
C ARG A 248 9.32 -3.16 -4.50
N ASN A 249 9.33 -2.30 -5.51
CA ASN A 249 9.18 -2.66 -6.91
C ASN A 249 10.32 -2.02 -7.71
N GLY A 250 11.38 -2.81 -7.94
CA GLY A 250 12.65 -2.30 -8.48
C GLY A 250 13.29 -1.27 -7.55
N ASP A 251 13.53 -0.08 -8.07
CA ASP A 251 14.16 1.04 -7.35
C ASP A 251 13.16 1.93 -6.59
N LYS A 252 11.86 1.61 -6.65
CA LYS A 252 10.79 2.42 -6.04
C LYS A 252 10.02 1.65 -4.98
N TRP A 253 9.49 2.37 -4.01
CA TRP A 253 8.53 1.88 -3.04
C TRP A 253 7.12 2.25 -3.46
N GLN A 254 6.19 1.31 -3.32
CA GLN A 254 4.80 1.47 -3.69
C GLN A 254 3.89 1.16 -2.51
N LEU A 255 2.73 1.82 -2.50
CA LEU A 255 1.68 1.56 -1.52
C LEU A 255 1.15 0.12 -1.68
N TYR A 256 1.33 -0.71 -0.66
CA TYR A 256 0.78 -2.06 -0.63
C TYR A 256 -0.54 -2.11 0.14
N ASP A 257 -0.54 -1.63 1.38
CA ASP A 257 -1.70 -1.62 2.27
C ASP A 257 -1.64 -0.43 3.25
N GLN A 258 -2.80 0.06 3.69
CA GLN A 258 -2.88 1.13 4.68
C GLN A 258 -3.96 0.84 5.73
N ALA A 259 -3.57 0.91 7.00
CA ALA A 259 -4.46 0.80 8.16
C ALA A 259 -4.56 2.16 8.90
N LEU A 260 -4.43 3.27 8.16
CA LEU A 260 -4.37 4.62 8.69
C LEU A 260 -5.73 5.18 9.09
N LEU A 261 -6.83 4.59 8.63
CA LEU A 261 -8.16 5.17 8.84
C LEU A 261 -8.96 4.47 9.94
N GLY A 262 -8.40 3.43 10.55
CA GLY A 262 -9.09 2.62 11.55
C GLY A 262 -8.92 3.16 12.97
N MET A 263 -10.00 3.13 13.78
CA MET A 263 -9.97 3.42 15.22
C MET A 263 -9.31 4.77 15.56
N ILE A 264 -9.74 5.84 14.87
CA ILE A 264 -9.40 7.23 15.18
C ILE A 264 -10.65 7.88 15.76
N LYS A 265 -10.48 8.64 16.85
CA LYS A 265 -11.58 9.34 17.54
C LYS A 265 -12.28 10.29 16.58
N SER A 266 -13.59 10.46 16.73
CA SER A 266 -14.29 11.53 16.01
C SER A 266 -13.77 12.90 16.47
N PRO A 267 -13.74 13.91 15.59
CA PRO A 267 -13.55 15.29 16.02
C PRO A 267 -14.64 15.69 17.02
N GLN A 268 -14.28 16.54 18.00
CA GLN A 268 -15.21 17.11 18.99
C GLN A 268 -15.84 18.41 18.49
#